data_AF-A0A954NM26-F1
#
_entry.id   AF-A0A954NM26-F1
#
_cell.length_a   1.000
_cell.length_b   1.000
_cell.length_c   1.000
_cell.angle_alpha   90.00
_cell.angle_beta   90.00
_cell.angle_gamma   90.00
#
_symmetry.space_group_name_H-M   'P 1'
#
loop_
_entity.id
_entity.type
_entity.pdbx_description
1 polymer ?
#
loop_
_entity_poly.entity_id
_entity_poly.type
_entity_poly.pdbx_seq_one_letter_code
_entity_poly.pdbx_strand_id
1 'polypeptide(L)'
;LTTTQESVPGLEAPAAESQAALQQARENFATAWKTWSDARVELTRQGSEARVVSLSLERKTLAQETVALRQQVAALHAQLAELRPRLDVAANDQEATRQELVKLQTEMTTCLNQLQSTTLALEMQRATAAAQTELGAKLQASLTSLVAVAEALPEDEASWKELTAILESRRTTANDAAEAARAAMTAHEADLVRLNEQKVRIEARSAELTGKLEQVTASVDAMTNQVAEFTSSLAASEESLSSKFDRWVELAETQGLLASLNPLTPEQMAWSIMQVTGVLPNHIDASRNELNAATPPTEEQAADPAWLASREREATIAALDKLQGSVNVFVNLFGNGAGQPQDGFFATADQSLFFANGGTLHGWISSGGRSLRQRLLTLDDPQQVADELALTLFTRHATAEEVRWVAEIWPAAGEDRSAAIQELAWGWITSVEFRFDR
;
A
#
# COMPACT_ATOMS: atom_id res chain seq x y z
N LEU A 1 26.12 -26.36 84.12
CA LEU A 1 24.74 -26.83 84.36
C LEU A 1 24.53 -28.11 83.57
N THR A 2 25.08 -29.20 84.09
CA THR A 2 24.83 -30.59 83.65
C THR A 2 23.62 -31.07 84.43
N THR A 3 22.44 -30.91 83.85
CA THR A 3 21.19 -31.35 84.48
C THR A 3 21.10 -32.86 84.34
N THR A 4 21.38 -33.57 85.42
CA THR A 4 21.04 -34.98 85.62
C THR A 4 19.53 -35.15 85.52
N GLN A 5 19.06 -35.81 84.45
CA GLN A 5 17.71 -36.36 84.39
C GLN A 5 17.64 -37.52 85.40
N GLU A 6 17.03 -37.29 86.56
CA GLU A 6 16.54 -38.39 87.40
C GLU A 6 15.41 -39.09 86.65
N SER A 7 15.58 -40.37 86.32
CA SER A 7 14.50 -41.18 85.74
C SER A 7 13.48 -41.50 86.82
N VAL A 8 12.22 -41.18 86.55
CA VAL A 8 11.09 -41.49 87.45
C VAL A 8 10.66 -42.94 87.15
N PRO A 9 10.82 -43.89 88.10
CA PRO A 9 10.44 -45.28 87.89
C PRO A 9 8.93 -45.39 87.64
N GLY A 10 8.54 -46.01 86.52
CA GLY A 10 7.14 -46.18 86.12
C GLY A 10 6.69 -45.35 84.91
N LEU A 11 7.48 -44.36 84.46
CA LEU A 11 7.20 -43.55 83.26
C LEU A 11 8.00 -43.98 82.01
N GLU A 12 8.97 -44.88 82.16
CA GLU A 12 9.86 -45.32 81.06
C GLU A 12 9.13 -46.12 79.97
N ALA A 13 8.21 -47.02 80.35
CA ALA A 13 7.45 -47.81 79.37
C ALA A 13 6.44 -46.95 78.56
N PRO A 14 5.62 -46.07 79.17
CA PRO A 14 4.78 -45.13 78.43
C PRO A 14 5.57 -44.16 77.54
N ALA A 15 6.76 -43.73 77.98
CA ALA A 15 7.64 -42.86 77.19
C ALA A 15 8.21 -43.58 75.96
N ALA A 16 8.64 -44.84 76.11
CA ALA A 16 9.11 -45.65 74.98
C ALA A 16 7.99 -45.94 73.97
N GLU A 17 6.79 -46.25 74.43
CA GLU A 17 5.61 -46.44 73.59
C GLU A 17 5.23 -45.16 72.82
N SER A 18 5.25 -44.01 73.50
CA SER A 18 5.02 -42.70 72.89
C SER A 18 6.10 -42.34 71.85
N GLN A 19 7.36 -42.68 72.12
CA GLN A 19 8.47 -42.45 71.18
C GLN A 19 8.37 -43.35 69.95
N ALA A 20 8.00 -44.62 70.12
CA ALA A 20 7.74 -45.54 69.02
C ALA A 20 6.54 -45.07 68.18
N ALA A 21 5.45 -44.63 68.80
CA ALA A 21 4.30 -44.05 68.11
C ALA A 21 4.68 -42.77 67.33
N LEU A 22 5.51 -41.90 67.91
CA LEU A 22 6.01 -40.70 67.24
C LEU A 22 6.90 -41.05 66.03
N GLN A 23 7.76 -42.06 66.16
CA GLN A 23 8.62 -42.51 65.06
C GLN A 23 7.79 -43.13 63.93
N GLN A 24 6.82 -43.98 64.26
CA GLN A 24 5.88 -44.52 63.28
C GLN A 24 5.07 -43.41 62.60
N ALA A 25 4.62 -42.40 63.36
CA ALA A 25 3.91 -41.25 62.79
C ALA A 25 4.80 -40.42 61.85
N ARG A 26 6.10 -40.26 62.17
CA ARG A 26 7.07 -39.60 61.29
C ARG A 26 7.32 -40.38 60.00
N GLU A 27 7.45 -41.69 60.09
CA GLU A 27 7.62 -42.57 58.92
C GLU A 27 6.38 -42.57 58.02
N ASN A 28 5.19 -42.64 58.63
CA ASN A 28 3.92 -42.52 57.93
C ASN A 28 3.79 -41.14 57.25
N PHE A 29 4.16 -40.06 57.94
CA PHE A 29 4.15 -38.71 57.38
C PHE A 29 5.14 -38.57 56.22
N ALA A 30 6.38 -39.06 56.36
CA ALA A 30 7.38 -39.01 55.29
C ALA A 30 6.92 -39.78 54.04
N THR A 31 6.28 -40.94 54.24
CA THR A 31 5.70 -41.74 53.15
C THR A 31 4.54 -41.00 52.48
N ALA A 32 3.60 -40.45 53.26
CA ALA A 32 2.48 -39.68 52.74
C ALA A 32 2.94 -38.42 51.99
N TRP A 33 3.94 -37.72 52.52
CA TRP A 33 4.54 -36.54 51.90
C TRP A 33 5.18 -36.88 50.55
N LYS A 34 5.95 -37.97 50.49
CA LYS A 34 6.58 -38.43 49.24
C LYS A 34 5.52 -38.74 48.18
N THR A 35 4.52 -39.57 48.53
CA THR A 35 3.42 -39.92 47.63
C THR A 35 2.66 -38.69 47.13
N TRP A 36 2.38 -37.73 48.02
CA TRP A 36 1.75 -36.47 47.63
C TRP A 36 2.64 -35.65 46.68
N SER A 37 3.95 -35.56 46.95
CA SER A 37 4.88 -34.82 46.10
C SER A 37 5.01 -35.45 44.70
N ASP A 38 5.08 -36.78 44.63
CA ASP A 38 5.17 -37.54 43.38
C ASP A 38 3.87 -37.35 42.56
N ALA A 39 2.71 -37.46 43.21
CA ALA A 39 1.42 -37.21 42.58
C ALA A 39 1.27 -35.77 42.08
N ARG A 40 1.80 -34.78 42.82
CA ARG A 40 1.80 -33.37 42.41
C ARG A 40 2.68 -33.12 41.18
N VAL A 41 3.87 -33.72 41.13
CA VAL A 41 4.77 -33.63 39.97
C VAL A 41 4.10 -34.26 38.74
N GLU A 42 3.51 -35.44 38.90
CA GLU A 42 2.83 -36.14 37.81
C GLU A 42 1.60 -35.36 37.29
N LEU A 43 0.79 -34.78 38.17
CA LEU A 43 -0.33 -33.92 37.78
C LEU A 43 0.15 -32.68 36.99
N THR A 44 1.26 -32.09 37.42
CA THR A 44 1.87 -30.93 36.74
C THR A 44 2.39 -31.33 35.35
N ARG A 45 3.04 -32.50 35.24
CA ARG A 45 3.50 -33.07 33.97
C ARG A 45 2.34 -33.29 33.00
N GLN A 46 1.30 -33.99 33.42
CA GLN A 46 0.12 -34.26 32.58
C GLN A 46 -0.56 -32.95 32.13
N GLY A 47 -0.69 -31.97 33.03
CA GLY A 47 -1.21 -30.65 32.69
C GLY A 47 -0.36 -29.92 31.64
N SER A 48 0.97 -30.00 31.76
CA SER A 48 1.90 -29.42 30.78
C SER A 48 1.83 -30.11 29.41
N GLU A 49 1.74 -31.45 29.38
CA GLU A 49 1.63 -32.23 28.13
C GLU A 49 0.32 -31.94 27.40
N ALA A 50 -0.80 -31.90 28.13
CA ALA A 50 -2.10 -31.53 27.57
C ALA A 50 -2.07 -30.13 26.95
N ARG A 51 -1.42 -29.17 27.63
CA ARG A 51 -1.26 -27.80 27.14
C ARG A 51 -0.37 -27.72 25.88
N VAL A 52 0.72 -28.48 25.82
CA VAL A 52 1.58 -28.53 24.63
C VAL A 52 0.81 -29.09 23.44
N VAL A 53 0.05 -30.17 23.63
CA VAL A 53 -0.77 -30.78 22.58
C VAL A 53 -1.83 -29.79 22.09
N SER A 54 -2.56 -29.13 22.99
CA SER A 54 -3.61 -28.17 22.59
C SER A 54 -3.05 -27.00 21.77
N LEU A 55 -1.95 -26.40 22.22
CA LEU A 55 -1.31 -25.29 21.52
C LEU A 55 -0.73 -25.74 20.17
N SER A 56 -0.20 -26.96 20.08
CA SER A 56 0.30 -27.51 18.81
C SER A 56 -0.82 -27.71 17.77
N LEU A 57 -2.00 -28.11 18.23
CA LEU A 57 -3.17 -28.28 17.37
C LEU A 57 -3.69 -26.92 16.89
N GLU A 58 -3.80 -25.94 17.79
CA GLU A 58 -4.21 -24.56 17.46
C GLU A 58 -3.28 -23.96 16.40
N ARG A 59 -1.96 -24.09 16.58
CA ARG A 59 -0.97 -23.62 15.59
C ARG A 59 -1.14 -24.29 14.22
N LYS A 60 -1.40 -25.60 14.19
CA LYS A 60 -1.61 -26.33 12.93
C LYS A 60 -2.87 -25.84 12.21
N THR A 61 -3.96 -25.61 12.95
CA THR A 61 -5.21 -25.05 12.41
C THR A 61 -4.98 -23.64 11.86
N LEU A 62 -4.32 -22.75 12.63
CA LEU A 62 -3.97 -21.40 12.17
C LEU A 62 -3.10 -21.42 10.90
N ALA A 63 -2.13 -22.32 10.81
CA ALA A 63 -1.30 -22.47 9.61
C ALA A 63 -2.13 -22.89 8.38
N GLN A 64 -3.12 -23.77 8.54
CA GLN A 64 -4.02 -24.17 7.44
C GLN A 64 -4.94 -23.02 7.03
N GLU A 65 -5.51 -22.32 7.99
CA GLU A 65 -6.40 -21.18 7.75
C GLU A 65 -5.67 -20.02 7.07
N THR A 66 -4.45 -19.69 7.50
CA THR A 66 -3.64 -18.62 6.88
C THR A 66 -3.26 -18.95 5.44
N VAL A 67 -2.98 -20.21 5.11
CA VAL A 67 -2.74 -20.64 3.72
C VAL A 67 -3.99 -20.46 2.86
N ALA A 68 -5.16 -20.92 3.35
CA ALA A 68 -6.42 -20.76 2.64
C ALA A 68 -6.76 -19.27 2.40
N LEU A 69 -6.55 -18.45 3.42
CA LEU A 69 -6.83 -17.02 3.35
C LEU A 69 -5.87 -16.28 2.38
N ARG A 70 -4.58 -16.66 2.34
CA ARG A 70 -3.63 -16.15 1.33
C ARG A 70 -4.06 -16.50 -0.09
N GLN A 71 -4.57 -17.70 -0.31
CA GLN A 71 -5.11 -18.11 -1.62
C GLN A 71 -6.34 -17.27 -1.98
N GLN A 72 -7.22 -17.01 -1.02
CA GLN A 72 -8.39 -16.15 -1.22
C GLN A 72 -8.00 -14.70 -1.56
N VAL A 73 -7.06 -14.11 -0.83
CA VAL A 73 -6.52 -12.76 -1.11
C VAL A 73 -5.93 -12.70 -2.53
N ALA A 74 -5.13 -13.69 -2.92
CA ALA A 74 -4.56 -13.76 -4.26
C ALA A 74 -5.64 -13.87 -5.35
N ALA A 75 -6.70 -14.66 -5.12
CA ALA A 75 -7.82 -14.79 -6.04
C ALA A 75 -8.60 -13.47 -6.19
N LEU A 76 -8.86 -12.75 -5.09
CA LEU A 76 -9.52 -11.45 -5.10
C LEU A 76 -8.70 -10.39 -5.84
N HIS A 77 -7.38 -10.36 -5.63
CA HIS A 77 -6.48 -9.51 -6.42
C HIS A 77 -6.55 -9.81 -7.91
N ALA A 78 -6.55 -11.08 -8.31
CA ALA A 78 -6.66 -11.47 -9.70
C ALA A 78 -8.01 -11.05 -10.32
N GLN A 79 -9.12 -11.23 -9.59
CA GLN A 79 -10.45 -10.81 -10.03
C GLN A 79 -10.55 -9.29 -10.20
N LEU A 80 -10.01 -8.52 -9.27
CA LEU A 80 -9.95 -7.05 -9.38
C LEU A 80 -9.06 -6.59 -10.55
N ALA A 81 -7.94 -7.27 -10.78
CA ALA A 81 -7.04 -6.97 -11.90
C ALA A 81 -7.69 -7.22 -13.26
N GLU A 82 -8.59 -8.19 -13.37
CA GLU A 82 -9.38 -8.44 -14.59
C GLU A 82 -10.56 -7.47 -14.73
N LEU A 83 -11.27 -7.17 -13.63
CA LEU A 83 -12.52 -6.41 -13.67
C LEU A 83 -12.31 -4.90 -13.89
N ARG A 84 -11.28 -4.31 -13.28
CA ARG A 84 -10.98 -2.87 -13.43
C ARG A 84 -10.81 -2.39 -14.87
N PRO A 85 -9.96 -3.01 -15.71
CA PRO A 85 -9.82 -2.56 -17.10
C PRO A 85 -11.11 -2.73 -17.91
N ARG A 86 -11.93 -3.75 -17.58
CA ARG A 86 -13.24 -3.94 -18.23
C ARG A 86 -14.23 -2.83 -17.86
N LEU A 87 -14.21 -2.38 -16.60
CA LEU A 87 -14.99 -1.24 -16.13
C LEU A 87 -14.55 0.06 -16.84
N ASP A 88 -13.25 0.29 -16.97
CA ASP A 88 -12.73 1.48 -17.66
C ASP A 88 -13.16 1.53 -19.13
N VAL A 89 -13.09 0.39 -19.83
CA VAL A 89 -13.59 0.29 -21.22
C VAL A 89 -15.09 0.57 -21.29
N ALA A 90 -15.88 -0.03 -20.40
CA ALA A 90 -17.33 0.17 -20.38
C ALA A 90 -17.72 1.63 -20.05
N ALA A 91 -17.01 2.27 -19.13
CA ALA A 91 -17.22 3.69 -18.79
C ALA A 91 -16.87 4.61 -19.96
N ASN A 92 -15.79 4.33 -20.68
CA ASN A 92 -15.43 5.06 -21.90
C ASN A 92 -16.48 4.88 -23.01
N ASP A 93 -16.98 3.66 -23.20
CA ASP A 93 -18.06 3.37 -24.15
C ASP A 93 -19.37 4.10 -23.78
N GLN A 94 -19.68 4.21 -22.49
CA GLN A 94 -20.83 4.96 -21.98
C GLN A 94 -20.72 6.44 -22.35
N GLU A 95 -19.57 7.06 -22.09
CA GLU A 95 -19.33 8.46 -22.38
C GLU A 95 -19.31 8.74 -23.89
N ALA A 96 -18.67 7.86 -24.68
CA ALA A 96 -18.69 7.96 -26.14
C ALA A 96 -20.13 7.90 -26.70
N THR A 97 -20.94 6.97 -26.19
CA THR A 97 -22.35 6.83 -26.59
C THR A 97 -23.16 8.08 -26.20
N ARG A 98 -22.90 8.66 -25.03
CA ARG A 98 -23.54 9.90 -24.57
C ARG A 98 -23.19 11.08 -25.48
N GLN A 99 -21.93 11.21 -25.89
CA GLN A 99 -21.47 12.25 -26.80
C GLN A 99 -22.09 12.12 -28.19
N GLU A 100 -22.23 10.91 -28.73
CA GLU A 100 -22.93 10.67 -30.00
C GLU A 100 -24.41 11.11 -29.91
N LEU A 101 -25.08 10.83 -28.80
CA LEU A 101 -26.47 11.21 -28.58
C LEU A 101 -26.63 12.75 -28.56
N VAL A 102 -25.71 13.47 -27.92
CA VAL A 102 -25.69 14.95 -27.92
C VAL A 102 -25.47 15.52 -29.34
N LYS A 103 -24.61 14.89 -30.15
CA LYS A 103 -24.42 15.29 -31.56
C LYS A 103 -25.71 15.10 -32.36
N LEU A 104 -26.38 13.95 -32.23
CA LEU A 104 -27.66 13.71 -32.90
C LEU A 104 -28.77 14.68 -32.46
N GLN A 105 -28.82 15.06 -31.19
CA GLN A 105 -29.76 16.09 -30.71
C GLN A 105 -29.53 17.44 -31.39
N THR A 106 -28.27 17.81 -31.61
CA THR A 106 -27.88 19.03 -32.33
C THR A 106 -28.25 18.96 -33.81
N GLU A 107 -28.01 17.82 -34.45
CA GLU A 107 -28.43 17.54 -35.84
C GLU A 107 -29.95 17.58 -35.98
N MET A 108 -30.70 17.02 -35.03
CA MET A 108 -32.16 17.06 -34.99
C MET A 108 -32.67 18.50 -34.93
N THR A 109 -32.10 19.32 -34.05
CA THR A 109 -32.50 20.74 -33.91
C THR A 109 -32.24 21.50 -35.21
N THR A 110 -31.10 21.23 -35.86
CA THR A 110 -30.76 21.83 -37.16
C THR A 110 -31.76 21.39 -38.24
N CYS A 111 -32.09 20.10 -38.31
CA CYS A 111 -33.07 19.56 -39.26
C CYS A 111 -34.46 20.17 -39.05
N LEU A 112 -34.92 20.32 -37.81
CA LEU A 112 -36.21 20.95 -37.49
C LEU A 112 -36.25 22.41 -37.91
N ASN A 113 -35.18 23.17 -37.66
CA ASN A 113 -35.08 24.57 -38.10
C ASN A 113 -35.14 24.69 -39.64
N GLN A 114 -34.45 23.81 -40.36
CA GLN A 114 -34.49 23.77 -41.83
C GLN A 114 -35.89 23.40 -42.36
N LEU A 115 -36.57 22.47 -41.70
CA LEU A 115 -37.91 22.05 -42.07
C LEU A 115 -38.91 23.20 -41.89
N GLN A 116 -38.79 23.94 -40.78
CA GLN A 116 -39.58 25.15 -40.53
C GLN A 116 -39.31 26.24 -41.58
N SER A 117 -38.04 26.55 -41.87
CA SER A 117 -37.70 27.60 -42.84
C SER A 117 -38.13 27.24 -44.27
N THR A 118 -38.00 25.97 -44.66
CA THR A 118 -38.39 25.49 -46.00
C THR A 118 -39.91 25.48 -46.15
N THR A 119 -40.65 25.14 -45.09
CA THR A 119 -42.12 25.21 -45.08
C THR A 119 -42.59 26.66 -45.30
N LEU A 120 -42.00 27.61 -44.57
CA LEU A 120 -42.31 29.03 -44.74
C LEU A 120 -41.98 29.53 -46.16
N ALA A 121 -40.84 29.13 -46.72
CA ALA A 121 -40.46 29.49 -48.08
C ALA A 121 -41.45 28.93 -49.12
N LEU A 122 -41.91 27.69 -48.94
CA LEU A 122 -42.92 27.08 -49.80
C LEU A 122 -44.25 27.84 -49.76
N GLU A 123 -44.70 28.26 -48.58
CA GLU A 123 -45.91 29.08 -48.42
C GLU A 123 -45.77 30.44 -49.12
N MET A 124 -44.61 31.09 -49.00
CA MET A 124 -44.33 32.35 -49.70
C MET A 124 -44.32 32.17 -51.23
N GLN A 125 -43.74 31.08 -51.73
CA GLN A 125 -43.73 30.78 -53.17
C GLN A 125 -45.13 30.47 -53.70
N ARG A 126 -45.96 29.75 -52.93
CA ARG A 126 -47.38 29.52 -53.26
C ARG A 126 -48.15 30.83 -53.39
N ALA A 127 -47.98 31.75 -52.44
CA ALA A 127 -48.60 33.06 -52.49
C ALA A 127 -48.13 33.87 -53.71
N THR A 128 -46.83 33.83 -54.01
CA THR A 128 -46.23 34.53 -55.16
C THR A 128 -46.77 33.98 -56.48
N ALA A 129 -46.79 32.65 -56.66
CA ALA A 129 -47.31 32.01 -57.85
C ALA A 129 -48.79 32.35 -58.08
N ALA A 130 -49.61 32.38 -57.03
CA ALA A 130 -51.01 32.76 -57.11
C ALA A 130 -51.18 34.22 -57.54
N ALA A 131 -50.45 35.15 -56.91
CA ALA A 131 -50.51 36.58 -57.24
C ALA A 131 -50.06 36.86 -58.68
N GLN A 132 -48.98 36.22 -59.16
CA GLN A 132 -48.50 36.39 -60.53
C GLN A 132 -49.46 35.78 -61.56
N THR A 133 -50.08 34.64 -61.25
CA THR A 133 -51.11 34.04 -62.10
C THR A 133 -52.34 34.96 -62.22
N GLU A 134 -52.79 35.56 -61.12
CA GLU A 134 -53.90 36.53 -61.12
C GLU A 134 -53.54 37.80 -61.91
N LEU A 135 -52.33 38.32 -61.74
CA LEU A 135 -51.84 39.48 -62.49
C LEU A 135 -51.79 39.19 -63.99
N GLY A 136 -51.24 38.04 -64.39
CA GLY A 136 -51.21 37.59 -65.78
C GLY A 136 -52.61 37.49 -66.39
N ALA A 137 -53.58 36.97 -65.65
CA ALA A 137 -54.98 36.90 -66.08
C ALA A 137 -55.62 38.29 -66.27
N LYS A 138 -55.37 39.23 -65.34
CA LYS A 138 -55.84 40.63 -65.46
C LYS A 138 -55.22 41.32 -66.67
N LEU A 139 -53.90 41.15 -66.88
CA LEU A 139 -53.20 41.72 -68.05
C LEU A 139 -53.73 41.15 -69.36
N GLN A 140 -54.05 39.85 -69.42
CA GLN A 140 -54.67 39.23 -70.59
C GLN A 140 -56.06 39.82 -70.89
N ALA A 141 -56.88 40.02 -69.87
CA ALA A 141 -58.19 40.65 -70.02
C ALA A 141 -58.06 42.09 -70.53
N SER A 142 -57.12 42.87 -69.97
CA SER A 142 -56.83 44.23 -70.44
C SER A 142 -56.31 44.25 -71.88
N LEU A 143 -55.43 43.32 -72.26
CA LEU A 143 -54.93 43.20 -73.63
C LEU A 143 -56.06 42.91 -74.62
N THR A 144 -56.94 41.97 -74.28
CA THR A 144 -58.12 41.62 -75.09
C THR A 144 -59.03 42.83 -75.30
N SER A 145 -59.27 43.61 -74.24
CA SER A 145 -60.05 44.85 -74.31
C SER A 145 -59.36 45.92 -75.17
N LEU A 146 -58.03 46.05 -75.08
CA LEU A 146 -57.28 47.06 -75.82
C LEU A 146 -57.26 46.75 -77.32
N VAL A 147 -57.11 45.48 -77.70
CA VAL A 147 -57.19 45.01 -79.09
C VAL A 147 -58.57 45.31 -79.67
N ALA A 148 -59.65 45.03 -78.94
CA ALA A 148 -61.01 45.34 -79.37
C ALA A 148 -61.25 46.85 -79.57
N VAL A 149 -60.64 47.71 -78.74
CA VAL A 149 -60.71 49.17 -78.89
C VAL A 149 -59.89 49.66 -80.09
N ALA A 150 -58.69 49.11 -80.29
CA ALA A 150 -57.83 49.45 -81.43
C ALA A 150 -58.47 49.09 -82.78
N GLU A 151 -59.24 47.99 -82.84
CA GLU A 151 -60.05 47.61 -84.01
C GLU A 151 -61.20 48.60 -84.29
N ALA A 152 -61.73 49.26 -83.26
CA ALA A 152 -62.85 50.19 -83.38
C ALA A 152 -62.45 51.65 -83.72
N LEU A 153 -61.19 52.04 -83.48
CA LEU A 153 -60.70 53.43 -83.63
C LEU A 153 -59.33 53.48 -84.34
N PRO A 154 -59.29 53.42 -85.68
CA PRO A 154 -58.06 53.28 -86.45
C PRO A 154 -57.20 54.54 -86.59
N GLU A 155 -57.67 55.72 -86.17
CA GLU A 155 -56.95 57.00 -86.38
C GLU A 155 -55.66 57.17 -85.54
N ASP A 156 -55.40 56.28 -84.56
CA ASP A 156 -54.30 56.40 -83.59
C ASP A 156 -53.45 55.09 -83.48
N GLU A 157 -53.26 54.41 -84.62
CA GLU A 157 -52.69 53.04 -84.73
C GLU A 157 -51.30 52.86 -84.05
N ALA A 158 -50.44 53.88 -84.08
CA ALA A 158 -49.11 53.82 -83.51
C ALA A 158 -49.12 53.74 -81.97
N SER A 159 -49.98 54.54 -81.33
CA SER A 159 -50.15 54.60 -79.88
C SER A 159 -50.71 53.28 -79.32
N TRP A 160 -51.65 52.66 -80.04
CA TRP A 160 -52.22 51.35 -79.66
C TRP A 160 -51.23 50.21 -79.79
N LYS A 161 -50.37 50.22 -80.82
CA LYS A 161 -49.30 49.22 -81.00
C LYS A 161 -48.29 49.22 -79.85
N GLU A 162 -47.86 50.40 -79.40
CA GLU A 162 -46.90 50.53 -78.30
C GLU A 162 -47.51 50.04 -76.96
N LEU A 163 -48.73 50.45 -76.64
CA LEU A 163 -49.45 49.99 -75.44
C LEU A 163 -49.68 48.47 -75.44
N THR A 164 -50.03 47.89 -76.59
CA THR A 164 -50.18 46.44 -76.75
C THR A 164 -48.87 45.72 -76.47
N ALA A 165 -47.75 46.21 -77.02
CA ALA A 165 -46.42 45.62 -76.79
C ALA A 165 -46.00 45.69 -75.31
N ILE A 166 -46.28 46.80 -74.62
CA ILE A 166 -46.00 46.95 -73.19
C ILE A 166 -46.83 45.96 -72.36
N LEU A 167 -48.13 45.83 -72.63
CA LEU A 167 -49.01 44.90 -71.91
C LEU A 167 -48.62 43.44 -72.16
N GLU A 168 -48.26 43.09 -73.41
CA GLU A 168 -47.79 41.75 -73.78
C GLU A 168 -46.47 41.41 -73.05
N SER A 169 -45.53 42.36 -72.98
CA SER A 169 -44.28 42.22 -72.24
C SER A 169 -44.50 42.05 -70.74
N ARG A 170 -45.44 42.79 -70.15
CA ARG A 170 -45.80 42.61 -68.73
C ARG A 170 -46.50 41.29 -68.47
N ARG A 171 -47.36 40.84 -69.38
CA ARG A 171 -48.05 39.54 -69.28
C ARG A 171 -47.06 38.39 -69.32
N THR A 172 -46.12 38.42 -70.27
CA THR A 172 -45.05 37.42 -70.38
C THR A 172 -44.19 37.40 -69.12
N THR A 173 -43.74 38.57 -68.65
CA THR A 173 -42.99 38.66 -67.38
C THR A 173 -43.76 38.08 -66.18
N ALA A 174 -45.07 38.34 -66.07
CA ALA A 174 -45.90 37.79 -65.01
C ALA A 174 -46.05 36.26 -65.11
N ASN A 175 -46.22 35.73 -66.34
CA ASN A 175 -46.30 34.29 -66.57
C ASN A 175 -44.96 33.60 -66.27
N ASP A 176 -43.84 34.17 -66.71
CA ASP A 176 -42.50 33.64 -66.45
C ASP A 176 -42.20 33.64 -64.94
N ALA A 177 -42.60 34.70 -64.23
CA ALA A 177 -42.50 34.76 -62.77
C ALA A 177 -43.39 33.71 -62.07
N ALA A 178 -44.59 33.47 -62.58
CA ALA A 178 -45.47 32.42 -62.05
C ALA A 178 -44.88 31.02 -62.28
N GLU A 179 -44.27 30.76 -63.44
CA GLU A 179 -43.63 29.49 -63.76
C GLU A 179 -42.36 29.28 -62.91
N ALA A 180 -41.53 30.30 -62.74
CA ALA A 180 -40.38 30.27 -61.84
C ALA A 180 -40.79 29.99 -60.39
N ALA A 181 -41.87 30.62 -59.91
CA ALA A 181 -42.41 30.35 -58.57
C ALA A 181 -42.91 28.91 -58.42
N ARG A 182 -43.57 28.35 -59.45
CA ARG A 182 -43.99 26.93 -59.45
C ARG A 182 -42.81 25.98 -59.44
N ALA A 183 -41.75 26.26 -60.21
CA ALA A 183 -40.52 25.47 -60.19
C ALA A 183 -39.85 25.51 -58.80
N ALA A 184 -39.81 26.68 -58.16
CA ALA A 184 -39.31 26.84 -56.80
C ALA A 184 -40.16 26.06 -55.77
N MET A 185 -41.49 26.03 -55.92
CA MET A 185 -42.36 25.20 -55.08
C MET A 185 -42.01 23.73 -55.17
N THR A 186 -41.82 23.18 -56.39
CA THR A 186 -41.44 21.77 -56.57
C THR A 186 -40.09 21.46 -55.93
N ALA A 187 -39.12 22.38 -56.02
CA ALA A 187 -37.84 22.24 -55.35
C ALA A 187 -37.97 22.21 -53.82
N HIS A 188 -38.76 23.13 -53.24
CA HIS A 188 -39.01 23.15 -51.80
C HIS A 188 -39.79 21.92 -51.31
N GLU A 189 -40.75 21.42 -52.09
CA GLU A 189 -41.46 20.17 -51.78
C GLU A 189 -40.52 18.96 -51.76
N ALA A 190 -39.58 18.88 -52.71
CA ALA A 190 -38.53 17.85 -52.70
C ALA A 190 -37.59 17.97 -51.48
N ASP A 191 -37.21 19.19 -51.10
CA ASP A 191 -36.42 19.44 -49.89
C ASP A 191 -37.15 19.04 -48.61
N LEU A 192 -38.46 19.29 -48.51
CA LEU A 192 -39.26 18.85 -47.35
C LEU A 192 -39.29 17.33 -47.23
N VAL A 193 -39.42 16.60 -48.34
CA VAL A 193 -39.35 15.13 -48.33
C VAL A 193 -37.99 14.67 -47.81
N ARG A 194 -36.89 15.23 -48.36
CA ARG A 194 -35.52 14.91 -47.94
C ARG A 194 -35.27 15.20 -46.46
N LEU A 195 -35.70 16.35 -45.97
CA LEU A 195 -35.57 16.75 -44.56
C LEU A 195 -36.40 15.83 -43.65
N ASN A 196 -37.60 15.44 -44.06
CA ASN A 196 -38.43 14.53 -43.28
C ASN A 196 -37.83 13.12 -43.21
N GLU A 197 -37.23 12.63 -44.30
CA GLU A 197 -36.46 11.38 -44.28
C GLU A 197 -35.24 11.47 -43.35
N GLN A 198 -34.52 12.59 -43.39
CA GLN A 198 -33.39 12.83 -42.49
C GLN A 198 -33.83 12.84 -41.03
N LYS A 199 -34.95 13.52 -40.71
CA LYS A 199 -35.55 13.53 -39.38
C LYS A 199 -35.82 12.10 -38.88
N VAL A 200 -36.51 11.28 -39.68
CA VAL A 200 -36.83 9.88 -39.32
C VAL A 200 -35.55 9.06 -39.07
N ARG A 201 -34.50 9.26 -39.87
CA ARG A 201 -33.21 8.57 -39.65
C ARG A 201 -32.55 8.99 -38.34
N ILE A 202 -32.57 10.29 -38.00
CA ILE A 202 -32.02 10.78 -36.73
C ILE A 202 -32.83 10.24 -35.55
N GLU A 203 -34.16 10.21 -35.64
CA GLU A 203 -35.03 9.63 -34.58
C GLU A 203 -34.73 8.15 -34.35
N ALA A 204 -34.62 7.35 -35.43
CA ALA A 204 -34.30 5.93 -35.34
C ALA A 204 -32.92 5.70 -34.71
N ARG A 205 -31.90 6.47 -35.13
CA ARG A 205 -30.55 6.35 -34.57
C ARG A 205 -30.48 6.81 -33.11
N SER A 206 -31.22 7.86 -32.75
CA SER A 206 -31.32 8.31 -31.37
C SER A 206 -31.94 7.24 -30.48
N ALA A 207 -33.00 6.55 -30.93
CA ALA A 207 -33.62 5.48 -30.17
C ALA A 207 -32.66 4.30 -29.95
N GLU A 208 -31.90 3.92 -30.99
CA GLU A 208 -30.86 2.89 -30.90
C GLU A 208 -29.78 3.24 -29.86
N LEU A 209 -29.24 4.46 -29.91
CA LEU A 209 -28.21 4.90 -28.97
C LEU A 209 -28.73 5.05 -27.55
N THR A 210 -29.98 5.47 -27.34
CA THR A 210 -30.60 5.49 -26.00
C THR A 210 -30.66 4.08 -25.41
N GLY A 211 -31.11 3.09 -26.18
CA GLY A 211 -31.15 1.70 -25.72
C GLY A 211 -29.75 1.14 -25.42
N LYS A 212 -28.76 1.46 -26.26
CA LYS A 212 -27.35 1.11 -26.00
C LYS A 212 -26.83 1.77 -24.72
N LEU A 213 -27.15 3.04 -24.50
CA LEU A 213 -26.72 3.78 -23.31
C LEU A 213 -27.30 3.18 -22.03
N GLU A 214 -28.57 2.79 -22.03
CA GLU A 214 -29.20 2.10 -20.90
C GLU A 214 -28.49 0.77 -20.58
N GLN A 215 -28.21 -0.03 -21.61
CA GLN A 215 -27.52 -1.32 -21.45
C GLN A 215 -26.09 -1.14 -20.90
N VAL A 216 -25.33 -0.20 -21.46
CA VAL A 216 -23.95 0.07 -21.01
C VAL A 216 -23.96 0.64 -19.59
N THR A 217 -24.88 1.54 -19.26
CA THR A 217 -25.03 2.09 -17.90
C THR A 217 -25.31 0.97 -16.89
N ALA A 218 -26.24 0.07 -17.17
CA ALA A 218 -26.52 -1.06 -16.31
C ALA A 218 -25.30 -1.99 -16.13
N SER A 219 -24.50 -2.18 -17.19
CA SER A 219 -23.26 -2.95 -17.12
C SER A 219 -22.20 -2.27 -16.25
N VAL A 220 -22.02 -0.95 -16.39
CA VAL A 220 -21.09 -0.15 -15.58
C VAL A 220 -21.49 -0.20 -14.10
N ASP A 221 -22.78 -0.05 -13.79
CA ASP A 221 -23.28 -0.12 -12.42
C ASP A 221 -23.04 -1.50 -11.80
N ALA A 222 -23.31 -2.57 -12.54
CA ALA A 222 -23.08 -3.94 -12.09
C ALA A 222 -21.59 -4.21 -11.81
N MET A 223 -20.70 -3.81 -12.71
CA MET A 223 -19.25 -3.96 -12.54
C MET A 223 -18.73 -3.10 -11.38
N THR A 224 -19.24 -1.88 -11.21
CA THR A 224 -18.88 -0.99 -10.11
C THR A 224 -19.22 -1.62 -8.76
N ASN A 225 -20.42 -2.19 -8.65
CA ASN A 225 -20.85 -2.91 -7.44
C ASN A 225 -19.97 -4.14 -7.16
N GLN A 226 -19.60 -4.91 -8.19
CA GLN A 226 -18.68 -6.04 -8.03
C GLN A 226 -17.28 -5.61 -7.58
N VAL A 227 -16.73 -4.51 -8.14
CA VAL A 227 -15.44 -3.96 -7.69
C VAL A 227 -15.52 -3.55 -6.22
N ALA A 228 -16.61 -2.90 -5.79
CA ALA A 228 -16.80 -2.52 -4.39
C ALA A 228 -16.87 -3.73 -3.45
N GLU A 229 -17.62 -4.77 -3.84
CA GLU A 229 -17.74 -6.02 -3.07
C GLU A 229 -16.41 -6.75 -2.93
N PHE A 230 -15.65 -6.90 -4.01
CA PHE A 230 -14.33 -7.53 -3.98
C PHE A 230 -13.32 -6.72 -3.18
N THR A 231 -13.35 -5.39 -3.28
CA THR A 231 -12.47 -4.52 -2.49
C THR A 231 -12.75 -4.64 -1.00
N SER A 232 -14.03 -4.66 -0.61
CA SER A 232 -14.44 -4.88 0.78
C SER A 232 -14.02 -6.26 1.30
N SER A 233 -14.24 -7.30 0.50
CA SER A 233 -13.87 -8.69 0.84
C SER A 233 -12.35 -8.87 0.97
N LEU A 234 -11.59 -8.17 0.13
CA LEU A 234 -10.13 -8.17 0.18
C LEU A 234 -9.63 -7.55 1.49
N ALA A 235 -10.12 -6.36 1.84
CA ALA A 235 -9.74 -5.68 3.08
C ALA A 235 -10.05 -6.55 4.32
N ALA A 236 -11.24 -7.15 4.38
CA ALA A 236 -11.61 -8.06 5.47
C ALA A 236 -10.73 -9.31 5.54
N SER A 237 -10.34 -9.86 4.37
CA SER A 237 -9.45 -11.02 4.31
C SER A 237 -8.02 -10.68 4.73
N GLU A 238 -7.51 -9.49 4.37
CA GLU A 238 -6.20 -9.00 4.80
C GLU A 238 -6.14 -8.72 6.30
N GLU A 239 -7.19 -8.11 6.86
CA GLU A 239 -7.31 -7.90 8.31
C GLU A 239 -7.33 -9.24 9.07
N SER A 240 -8.12 -10.21 8.58
CA SER A 240 -8.15 -11.55 9.16
C SER A 240 -6.80 -12.27 9.05
N LEU A 241 -6.06 -12.05 7.96
CA LEU A 241 -4.74 -12.63 7.78
C LEU A 241 -3.73 -12.05 8.77
N SER A 242 -3.74 -10.73 8.96
CA SER A 242 -2.91 -10.05 9.95
C SER A 242 -3.21 -10.58 11.36
N SER A 243 -4.48 -10.59 11.76
CA SER A 243 -4.89 -11.06 13.09
C SER A 243 -4.49 -12.52 13.35
N LYS A 244 -4.63 -13.40 12.35
CA LYS A 244 -4.21 -14.81 12.49
C LYS A 244 -2.68 -14.95 12.53
N PHE A 245 -1.96 -14.11 11.80
CA PHE A 245 -0.51 -14.07 11.85
C PHE A 245 -0.01 -13.63 13.24
N ASP A 246 -0.60 -12.57 13.80
CA ASP A 246 -0.26 -12.09 15.15
C ASP A 246 -0.53 -13.18 16.20
N ARG A 247 -1.66 -13.87 16.10
CA ARG A 247 -1.99 -15.01 16.98
C ARG A 247 -0.98 -16.15 16.83
N TRP A 248 -0.53 -16.42 15.61
CA TRP A 248 0.47 -17.44 15.36
C TRP A 248 1.82 -17.08 16.00
N VAL A 249 2.23 -15.81 15.91
CA VAL A 249 3.45 -15.29 16.56
C VAL A 249 3.35 -15.43 18.08
N GLU A 250 2.25 -14.97 18.69
CA GLU A 250 2.00 -15.06 20.13
C GLU A 250 2.07 -16.52 20.63
N LEU A 251 1.48 -17.46 19.89
CA LEU A 251 1.54 -18.89 20.22
C LEU A 251 2.95 -19.45 20.09
N ALA A 252 3.69 -19.03 19.07
CA ALA A 252 5.07 -19.48 18.87
C ALA A 252 6.01 -18.94 19.96
N GLU A 253 5.84 -17.69 20.39
CA GLU A 253 6.55 -17.11 21.54
C GLU A 253 6.19 -17.83 22.85
N THR A 254 4.90 -18.08 23.10
CA THR A 254 4.43 -18.80 24.30
C THR A 254 5.01 -20.23 24.38
N GLN A 255 5.27 -20.85 23.24
CA GLN A 255 5.88 -22.17 23.15
C GLN A 255 7.42 -22.14 23.17
N GLY A 256 8.05 -20.96 23.22
CA GLY A 256 9.50 -20.80 23.14
C GLY A 256 10.09 -21.19 21.78
N LEU A 257 9.27 -21.17 20.72
CA LEU A 257 9.69 -21.47 19.35
C LEU A 257 10.24 -20.25 18.63
N LEU A 258 9.86 -19.07 19.11
CA LEU A 258 10.42 -17.78 18.75
C LEU A 258 10.89 -17.10 20.03
N ALA A 259 12.05 -16.44 19.99
CA ALA A 259 12.43 -15.52 21.05
C ALA A 259 11.44 -14.34 21.01
N SER A 260 10.94 -13.94 22.18
CA SER A 260 10.14 -12.72 22.31
C SER A 260 11.03 -11.53 21.95
N LEU A 261 10.57 -10.67 21.05
CA LEU A 261 11.30 -9.45 20.66
C LEU A 261 11.26 -8.44 21.83
N ASN A 262 12.26 -8.46 22.70
CA ASN A 262 12.42 -7.52 23.80
C ASN A 262 13.43 -6.43 23.46
N PRO A 263 13.21 -5.18 23.92
CA PRO A 263 14.24 -4.17 23.80
C PRO A 263 15.47 -4.56 24.64
N LEU A 264 16.66 -4.34 24.10
CA LEU A 264 17.91 -4.46 24.85
C LEU A 264 17.89 -3.48 26.03
N THR A 265 18.39 -3.90 27.20
CA THR A 265 18.62 -2.96 28.30
C THR A 265 19.67 -1.91 27.90
N PRO A 266 19.70 -0.73 28.52
CA PRO A 266 20.71 0.29 28.23
C PRO A 266 22.16 -0.22 28.31
N GLU A 267 22.44 -1.10 29.27
CA GLU A 267 23.73 -1.75 29.44
C GLU A 267 24.02 -2.72 28.31
N GLN A 268 23.05 -3.59 27.98
CA GLN A 268 23.18 -4.53 26.86
C GLN A 268 23.41 -3.77 25.55
N MET A 269 22.67 -2.69 25.31
CA MET A 269 22.85 -1.83 24.15
C MET A 269 24.26 -1.24 24.10
N ALA A 270 24.76 -0.67 25.20
CA ALA A 270 26.10 -0.09 25.26
C ALA A 270 27.19 -1.13 24.96
N TRP A 271 27.09 -2.31 25.57
CA TRP A 271 28.04 -3.40 25.37
C TRP A 271 27.99 -3.94 23.94
N SER A 272 26.79 -4.14 23.39
CA SER A 272 26.62 -4.59 22.01
C SER A 272 27.23 -3.60 21.01
N ILE A 273 27.00 -2.29 21.18
CA ILE A 273 27.62 -1.26 20.32
C ILE A 273 29.14 -1.31 20.44
N MET A 274 29.70 -1.35 21.65
CA MET A 274 31.15 -1.40 21.85
C MET A 274 31.77 -2.68 21.29
N GLN A 275 31.04 -3.81 21.33
CA GLN A 275 31.46 -5.07 20.74
C GLN A 275 31.51 -4.97 19.22
N VAL A 276 30.41 -4.55 18.57
CA VAL A 276 30.32 -4.54 17.10
C VAL A 276 31.20 -3.45 16.47
N THR A 277 31.39 -2.32 17.15
CA THR A 277 32.29 -1.26 16.68
C THR A 277 33.76 -1.59 16.90
N GLY A 278 34.08 -2.62 17.70
CA GLY A 278 35.44 -3.05 17.98
C GLY A 278 36.09 -2.35 19.18
N VAL A 279 35.41 -1.43 19.85
CA VAL A 279 35.91 -0.75 21.06
C VAL A 279 36.23 -1.77 22.16
N LEU A 280 35.30 -2.66 22.49
CA LEU A 280 35.52 -3.67 23.53
C LEU A 280 36.71 -4.59 23.22
N PRO A 281 36.80 -5.28 22.06
CA PRO A 281 37.94 -6.14 21.75
C PRO A 281 39.28 -5.38 21.71
N ASN A 282 39.30 -4.12 21.25
CA ASN A 282 40.51 -3.30 21.29
C ASN A 282 40.97 -2.98 22.73
N HIS A 283 40.04 -2.71 23.64
CA HIS A 283 40.35 -2.48 25.05
C HIS A 283 40.80 -3.76 25.78
N ILE A 284 40.28 -4.92 25.36
CA ILE A 284 40.77 -6.23 25.83
C ILE A 284 42.22 -6.43 25.38
N ASP A 285 42.52 -6.20 24.10
CA ASP A 285 43.88 -6.34 23.57
C ASP A 285 44.87 -5.36 24.23
N ALA A 286 44.46 -4.10 24.43
CA ALA A 286 45.27 -3.10 25.14
C ALA A 286 45.54 -3.52 26.60
N SER A 287 44.50 -3.97 27.33
CA SER A 287 44.65 -4.44 28.70
C SER A 287 45.52 -5.71 28.77
N ARG A 288 45.39 -6.64 27.81
CA ARG A 288 46.27 -7.81 27.70
C ARG A 288 47.73 -7.39 27.50
N ASN A 289 47.99 -6.40 26.64
CA ASN A 289 49.33 -5.89 26.38
C ASN A 289 49.94 -5.18 27.61
N GLU A 290 49.16 -4.35 28.30
CA GLU A 290 49.58 -3.72 29.56
C GLU A 290 49.92 -4.76 30.63
N LEU A 291 49.05 -5.76 30.79
CA LEU A 291 49.27 -6.85 31.72
C LEU A 291 50.55 -7.62 31.35
N ASN A 292 50.77 -7.95 30.08
CA ASN A 292 51.96 -8.67 29.62
C ASN A 292 53.24 -7.83 29.73
N ALA A 293 53.15 -6.50 29.64
CA ALA A 293 54.27 -5.61 29.92
C ALA A 293 54.61 -5.57 31.43
N ALA A 294 53.59 -5.59 32.29
CA ALA A 294 53.76 -5.60 33.74
C ALA A 294 54.24 -6.96 34.29
N THR A 295 53.72 -8.04 33.73
CA THR A 295 54.07 -9.43 34.08
C THR A 295 54.26 -10.24 32.79
N PRO A 296 55.49 -10.27 32.25
CA PRO A 296 55.79 -11.03 31.05
C PRO A 296 55.59 -12.54 31.27
N PRO A 297 54.98 -13.26 30.33
CA PRO A 297 54.85 -14.72 30.43
C PRO A 297 56.23 -15.40 30.37
N THR A 298 56.41 -16.46 31.15
CA THR A 298 57.51 -17.41 30.92
C THR A 298 57.22 -18.25 29.67
N GLU A 299 58.24 -18.88 29.07
CA GLU A 299 58.06 -19.75 27.90
C GLU A 299 57.08 -20.92 28.18
N GLU A 300 57.09 -21.44 29.41
CA GLU A 300 56.16 -22.50 29.85
C GLU A 300 54.72 -22.01 29.98
N GLN A 301 54.52 -20.77 30.47
CA GLN A 301 53.20 -20.15 30.60
C GLN A 301 52.61 -19.74 29.26
N ALA A 302 53.45 -19.28 28.33
CA ALA A 302 53.02 -18.93 26.97
C ALA A 302 52.51 -20.15 26.17
N ALA A 303 52.92 -21.36 26.55
CA ALA A 303 52.48 -22.61 25.95
C ALA A 303 51.30 -23.29 26.68
N ASP A 304 50.92 -22.83 27.88
CA ASP A 304 49.84 -23.41 28.68
C ASP A 304 48.46 -22.79 28.33
N PRO A 305 47.50 -23.57 27.80
CA PRO A 305 46.15 -23.09 27.50
C PRO A 305 45.39 -22.55 28.73
N ALA A 306 45.63 -23.11 29.92
CA ALA A 306 44.93 -22.67 31.13
C ALA A 306 45.41 -21.28 31.58
N TRP A 307 46.73 -21.04 31.49
CA TRP A 307 47.31 -19.73 31.75
C TRP A 307 46.79 -18.67 30.76
N LEU A 308 46.77 -18.99 29.46
CA LEU A 308 46.25 -18.07 28.43
C LEU A 308 44.77 -17.72 28.66
N ALA A 309 43.94 -18.70 29.05
CA ALA A 309 42.53 -18.46 29.37
C ALA A 309 42.34 -17.59 30.63
N SER A 310 43.16 -17.80 31.67
CA SER A 310 43.15 -16.93 32.86
C SER A 310 43.57 -15.52 32.51
N ARG A 311 44.61 -15.39 31.67
CA ARG A 311 45.13 -14.10 31.21
C ARG A 311 44.11 -13.32 30.39
N GLU A 312 43.36 -14.02 29.55
CA GLU A 312 42.27 -13.43 28.77
C GLU A 312 41.14 -12.91 29.67
N ARG A 313 40.81 -13.67 30.72
CA ARG A 313 39.79 -13.26 31.69
C ARG A 313 40.21 -12.01 32.46
N GLU A 314 41.47 -11.94 32.91
CA GLU A 314 42.02 -10.75 33.56
C GLU A 314 41.97 -9.53 32.65
N ALA A 315 42.41 -9.68 31.40
CA ALA A 315 42.36 -8.62 30.40
C ALA A 315 40.92 -8.16 30.12
N THR A 316 39.97 -9.09 30.08
CA THR A 316 38.55 -8.79 29.90
C THR A 316 37.99 -7.99 31.08
N ILE A 317 38.23 -8.42 32.32
CA ILE A 317 37.76 -7.70 33.52
C ILE A 317 38.34 -6.28 33.54
N ALA A 318 39.65 -6.14 33.32
CA ALA A 318 40.30 -4.83 33.28
C ALA A 318 39.74 -3.92 32.17
N ALA A 319 39.39 -4.49 31.01
CA ALA A 319 38.75 -3.74 29.93
C ALA A 319 37.32 -3.29 30.27
N LEU A 320 36.52 -4.16 30.90
CA LEU A 320 35.17 -3.83 31.36
C LEU A 320 35.20 -2.70 32.39
N ASP A 321 36.12 -2.77 33.36
CA ASP A 321 36.28 -1.72 34.39
C ASP A 321 36.62 -0.36 33.76
N LYS A 322 37.52 -0.33 32.77
CA LYS A 322 37.87 0.90 32.04
C LYS A 322 36.70 1.46 31.22
N LEU A 323 35.82 0.61 30.72
CA LEU A 323 34.69 0.99 29.85
C LEU A 323 33.40 1.31 30.60
N GLN A 324 33.34 1.07 31.92
CA GLN A 324 32.15 1.33 32.73
C GLN A 324 31.64 2.78 32.60
N GLY A 325 32.56 3.75 32.47
CA GLY A 325 32.19 5.15 32.25
C GLY A 325 31.36 5.37 30.97
N SER A 326 31.69 4.65 29.90
CA SER A 326 30.95 4.69 28.63
C SER A 326 29.56 4.05 28.77
N VAL A 327 29.44 2.96 29.53
CA VAL A 327 28.14 2.31 29.80
C VAL A 327 27.22 3.23 30.59
N ASN A 328 27.75 3.93 31.59
CA ASN A 328 26.95 4.86 32.40
C ASN A 328 26.30 5.98 31.57
N VAL A 329 26.91 6.39 30.45
CA VAL A 329 26.29 7.36 29.53
C VAL A 329 25.00 6.79 28.94
N PHE A 330 25.00 5.52 28.52
CA PHE A 330 23.83 4.86 27.97
C PHE A 330 22.78 4.60 29.04
N VAL A 331 23.17 4.15 30.23
CA VAL A 331 22.25 3.95 31.36
C VAL A 331 21.51 5.25 31.72
N ASN A 332 22.21 6.37 31.76
CA ASN A 332 21.61 7.66 32.08
C ASN A 332 20.68 8.20 30.98
N LEU A 333 20.93 7.85 29.72
CA LEU A 333 20.17 8.37 28.57
C LEU A 333 19.02 7.47 28.13
N PHE A 334 19.19 6.16 28.25
CA PHE A 334 18.25 5.13 27.79
C PHE A 334 17.54 4.40 28.92
N GLY A 335 18.00 4.52 30.17
CA GLY A 335 17.33 3.94 31.33
C GLY A 335 16.10 4.74 31.74
N ASN A 336 15.05 4.05 32.21
CA ASN A 336 13.88 4.72 32.78
C ASN A 336 14.24 5.39 34.11
N GLY A 337 13.47 6.42 34.49
CA GLY A 337 13.68 7.16 35.72
C GLY A 337 13.71 6.26 36.96
N ALA A 338 14.47 6.65 37.98
CA ALA A 338 14.62 5.85 39.20
C ALA A 338 13.26 5.42 39.78
N GLY A 339 13.08 4.11 39.94
CA GLY A 339 11.85 3.50 40.46
C GLY A 339 10.79 3.15 39.40
N GLN A 340 11.06 3.34 38.10
CA GLN A 340 10.18 2.90 37.02
C GLN A 340 10.57 1.51 36.48
N PRO A 341 9.57 0.69 36.07
CA PRO A 341 9.80 -0.55 35.34
C PRO A 341 10.64 -0.32 34.07
N GLN A 342 11.56 -1.23 33.72
CA GLN A 342 12.49 -1.13 32.57
C GLN A 342 12.05 -1.97 31.36
N ASP A 343 10.79 -2.38 31.33
CA ASP A 343 10.17 -3.33 30.40
C ASP A 343 9.52 -2.66 29.17
N GLY A 344 9.45 -1.33 29.12
CA GLY A 344 8.91 -0.56 27.99
C GLY A 344 9.98 0.17 27.17
N PHE A 345 9.84 0.12 25.84
CA PHE A 345 10.63 0.95 24.91
C PHE A 345 10.06 2.39 24.82
N PHE A 346 10.92 3.39 24.95
CA PHE A 346 10.57 4.80 24.75
C PHE A 346 11.57 5.46 23.81
N ALA A 347 11.11 5.97 22.66
CA ALA A 347 11.91 6.80 21.78
C ALA A 347 11.81 8.27 22.24
N THR A 348 12.74 8.73 23.08
CA THR A 348 12.76 10.13 23.53
C THR A 348 13.51 11.03 22.55
N ALA A 349 13.18 12.32 22.56
CA ALA A 349 13.88 13.31 21.72
C ALA A 349 15.39 13.35 22.03
N ASP A 350 15.77 13.19 23.30
CA ASP A 350 17.17 13.20 23.74
C ASP A 350 17.96 11.98 23.21
N GLN A 351 17.33 10.80 23.17
CA GLN A 351 17.93 9.60 22.58
C GLN A 351 18.15 9.76 21.07
N SER A 352 17.16 10.29 20.36
CA SER A 352 17.27 10.57 18.93
C SER A 352 18.35 11.62 18.65
N LEU A 353 18.43 12.66 19.48
CA LEU A 353 19.44 13.71 19.37
C LEU A 353 20.86 13.17 19.63
N PHE A 354 21.04 12.27 20.59
CA PHE A 354 22.33 11.63 20.84
C PHE A 354 22.80 10.81 19.63
N PHE A 355 21.91 10.01 19.02
CA PHE A 355 22.24 9.27 17.81
C PHE A 355 22.51 10.19 16.62
N ALA A 356 21.65 11.20 16.40
CA ALA A 356 21.76 12.16 15.30
C ALA A 356 23.04 13.00 15.35
N ASN A 357 23.47 13.41 16.55
CA ASN A 357 24.73 14.14 16.71
C ASN A 357 25.96 13.26 16.52
N GLY A 358 25.81 11.94 16.72
CA GLY A 358 26.73 10.91 16.25
C GLY A 358 28.14 10.87 16.86
N GLY A 359 28.64 11.94 17.49
CA GLY A 359 30.07 12.12 17.77
C GLY A 359 30.76 10.96 18.50
N THR A 360 30.14 10.45 19.58
CA THR A 360 30.67 9.30 20.33
C THR A 360 30.71 8.03 19.49
N LEU A 361 29.61 7.75 18.76
CA LEU A 361 29.50 6.53 17.94
C LEU A 361 30.38 6.60 16.70
N HIS A 362 30.50 7.76 16.07
CA HIS A 362 31.44 8.00 14.98
C HIS A 362 32.87 7.76 15.45
N GLY A 363 33.23 8.21 16.65
CA GLY A 363 34.51 7.89 17.29
C GLY A 363 34.71 6.40 17.52
N TRP A 364 33.69 5.68 17.97
CA TRP A 364 33.74 4.24 18.22
C TRP A 364 33.84 3.41 16.94
N ILE A 365 33.05 3.74 15.92
CA ILE A 365 33.12 3.12 14.58
C ILE A 365 34.48 3.37 13.93
N SER A 366 35.08 4.55 14.21
CA SER A 366 36.40 4.91 13.72
C SER A 366 37.56 4.27 14.50
N SER A 367 37.28 3.50 15.55
CA SER A 367 38.33 2.84 16.33
C SER A 367 39.18 1.92 15.42
N GLY A 368 40.49 1.90 15.64
CA GLY A 368 41.43 1.08 14.86
C GLY A 368 41.38 -0.41 15.23
N GLY A 369 42.45 -1.15 14.93
CA GLY A 369 42.60 -2.55 15.36
C GLY A 369 41.73 -3.58 14.63
N ARG A 370 40.69 -4.11 15.32
CA ARG A 370 39.80 -5.17 14.81
C ARG A 370 38.37 -4.66 14.54
N SER A 371 38.21 -3.37 14.23
CA SER A 371 36.89 -2.75 14.10
C SER A 371 36.13 -3.22 12.85
N LEU A 372 34.80 -3.16 12.93
CA LEU A 372 33.91 -3.45 11.80
C LEU A 372 34.27 -2.61 10.57
N ARG A 373 34.54 -1.31 10.76
CA ARG A 373 34.96 -0.41 9.67
C ARG A 373 36.21 -0.91 8.94
N GLN A 374 37.21 -1.40 9.67
CA GLN A 374 38.43 -1.92 9.05
C GLN A 374 38.18 -3.21 8.27
N ARG A 375 37.32 -4.11 8.78
CA ARG A 375 36.95 -5.32 8.03
C ARG A 375 36.21 -4.96 6.74
N LEU A 376 35.24 -4.06 6.81
CA LEU A 376 34.48 -3.60 5.64
C LEU A 376 35.37 -2.90 4.59
N LEU A 377 36.41 -2.17 5.02
CA LEU A 377 37.37 -1.55 4.11
C LEU A 377 38.20 -2.55 3.29
N THR A 378 38.28 -3.82 3.72
CA THR A 378 39.03 -4.88 3.01
C THR A 378 38.19 -5.65 1.99
N LEU A 379 36.87 -5.44 1.97
CA LEU A 379 35.94 -6.15 1.10
C LEU A 379 35.59 -5.28 -0.10
N ASP A 380 35.77 -5.75 -1.34
CA ASP A 380 35.49 -4.95 -2.55
C ASP A 380 34.11 -5.20 -3.18
N ASP A 381 33.43 -6.28 -2.77
CA ASP A 381 32.12 -6.68 -3.27
C ASP A 381 30.99 -6.12 -2.37
N PRO A 382 30.04 -5.32 -2.90
CA PRO A 382 28.88 -4.82 -2.16
C PRO A 382 28.07 -5.91 -1.43
N GLN A 383 27.97 -7.11 -2.01
CA GLN A 383 27.28 -8.24 -1.36
C GLN A 383 28.00 -8.64 -0.07
N GLN A 384 29.33 -8.79 -0.13
CA GLN A 384 30.14 -9.17 1.04
C GLN A 384 30.12 -8.10 2.13
N VAL A 385 30.09 -6.83 1.74
CA VAL A 385 29.98 -5.68 2.66
C VAL A 385 28.64 -5.70 3.37
N ALA A 386 27.54 -5.90 2.64
CA ALA A 386 26.20 -6.00 3.21
C ALA A 386 26.08 -7.20 4.15
N ASP A 387 26.61 -8.36 3.76
CA ASP A 387 26.59 -9.57 4.59
C ASP A 387 27.45 -9.41 5.86
N GLU A 388 28.64 -8.81 5.77
CA GLU A 388 29.48 -8.55 6.95
C GLU A 388 28.80 -7.59 7.94
N LEU A 389 28.13 -6.54 7.43
CA LEU A 389 27.30 -5.63 8.24
C LEU A 389 26.15 -6.38 8.91
N ALA A 390 25.36 -7.14 8.15
CA ALA A 390 24.19 -7.86 8.65
C ALA A 390 24.54 -8.95 9.67
N LEU A 391 25.61 -9.71 9.42
CA LEU A 391 26.07 -10.76 10.32
C LEU A 391 26.65 -10.16 11.61
N THR A 392 27.42 -9.07 11.50
CA THR A 392 28.01 -8.44 12.69
C THR A 392 26.95 -7.74 13.55
N LEU A 393 25.98 -7.06 12.94
CA LEU A 393 25.02 -6.21 13.67
C LEU A 393 23.71 -6.91 14.01
N PHE A 394 23.24 -7.83 13.16
CA PHE A 394 21.91 -8.45 13.27
C PHE A 394 21.94 -9.97 13.31
N THR A 395 23.12 -10.59 13.23
CA THR A 395 23.30 -12.06 13.25
C THR A 395 22.51 -12.82 12.16
N ARG A 396 22.25 -12.16 11.02
CA ARG A 396 21.56 -12.73 9.85
C ARG A 396 22.26 -12.34 8.55
N HIS A 397 21.90 -13.02 7.46
CA HIS A 397 22.31 -12.59 6.12
C HIS A 397 21.61 -11.30 5.70
N ALA A 398 22.25 -10.56 4.80
CA ALA A 398 21.65 -9.37 4.20
C ALA A 398 20.48 -9.76 3.28
N THR A 399 19.42 -8.96 3.30
CA THR A 399 18.31 -9.08 2.37
C THR A 399 18.69 -8.50 1.00
N ALA A 400 17.94 -8.87 -0.05
CA ALA A 400 18.18 -8.35 -1.40
C ALA A 400 18.07 -6.81 -1.48
N GLU A 401 17.22 -6.20 -0.65
CA GLU A 401 17.05 -4.75 -0.58
C GLU A 401 18.26 -4.07 0.09
N GLU A 402 18.77 -4.62 1.19
CA GLU A 402 19.96 -4.09 1.88
C GLU A 402 21.22 -4.18 1.01
N VAL A 403 21.38 -5.30 0.29
CA VAL A 403 22.47 -5.46 -0.70
C VAL A 403 22.37 -4.36 -1.76
N ARG A 404 21.17 -4.07 -2.25
CA ARG A 404 20.94 -3.00 -3.23
C ARG A 404 21.32 -1.63 -2.65
N TRP A 405 20.93 -1.30 -1.43
CA TRP A 405 21.30 -0.03 -0.80
C TRP A 405 22.82 0.13 -0.63
N VAL A 406 23.51 -0.93 -0.21
CA VAL A 406 24.98 -0.92 -0.14
C VAL A 406 25.57 -0.72 -1.54
N ALA A 407 25.07 -1.43 -2.55
CA ALA A 407 25.53 -1.30 -3.93
C ALA A 407 25.26 0.09 -4.56
N GLU A 408 24.28 0.85 -4.07
CA GLU A 408 24.05 2.24 -4.50
C GLU A 408 25.08 3.21 -3.89
N ILE A 409 25.41 3.02 -2.61
CA ILE A 409 26.36 3.87 -1.87
C ILE A 409 27.81 3.56 -2.24
N TRP A 410 28.09 2.29 -2.55
CA TRP A 410 29.46 1.75 -2.68
C TRP A 410 30.28 2.33 -3.83
N PRO A 411 29.78 2.41 -5.09
CA PRO A 411 30.52 3.02 -6.20
C PRO A 411 30.61 4.54 -6.09
N ALA A 412 29.61 5.19 -5.49
CA ALA A 412 29.54 6.64 -5.33
C ALA A 412 30.57 7.18 -4.33
N ALA A 413 31.05 6.33 -3.41
CA ALA A 413 31.94 6.73 -2.33
C ALA A 413 33.38 7.06 -2.77
N GLY A 414 33.88 6.52 -3.89
CA GLY A 414 35.21 6.86 -4.43
C GLY A 414 36.35 6.91 -3.39
N GLU A 415 37.04 8.04 -3.28
CA GLU A 415 38.10 8.28 -2.28
C GLU A 415 37.55 8.42 -0.84
N ASP A 416 36.26 8.73 -0.68
CA ASP A 416 35.55 8.86 0.59
C ASP A 416 34.96 7.54 1.11
N ARG A 417 35.37 6.39 0.55
CA ARG A 417 34.92 5.03 0.96
C ARG A 417 34.93 4.80 2.47
N SER A 418 35.96 5.33 3.13
CA SER A 418 36.09 5.28 4.58
C SER A 418 34.95 5.99 5.33
N ALA A 419 34.54 7.15 4.85
CA ALA A 419 33.45 7.93 5.44
C ALA A 419 32.09 7.29 5.12
N ALA A 420 31.89 6.82 3.88
CA ALA A 420 30.66 6.12 3.50
C ALA A 420 30.40 4.85 4.32
N ILE A 421 31.45 4.05 4.60
CA ILE A 421 31.34 2.87 5.48
C ILE A 421 30.98 3.26 6.91
N GLN A 422 31.51 4.39 7.40
CA GLN A 422 31.20 4.89 8.74
C GLN A 422 29.73 5.29 8.85
N GLU A 423 29.19 5.99 7.85
CA GLU A 423 27.77 6.37 7.78
C GLU A 423 26.86 5.15 7.64
N LEU A 424 27.24 4.16 6.82
CA LEU A 424 26.51 2.89 6.70
C LEU A 424 26.44 2.15 8.04
N ALA A 425 27.58 1.97 8.71
CA ALA A 425 27.63 1.33 10.01
C ALA A 425 26.81 2.10 11.07
N TRP A 426 26.88 3.43 11.07
CA TRP A 426 26.07 4.27 11.94
C TRP A 426 24.57 4.12 11.66
N GLY A 427 24.14 4.18 10.40
CA GLY A 427 22.74 4.00 10.00
C GLY A 427 22.16 2.66 10.47
N TRP A 428 22.95 1.59 10.39
CA TRP A 428 22.52 0.25 10.81
C TRP A 428 22.48 0.08 12.34
N ILE A 429 23.46 0.63 13.06
CA ILE A 429 23.47 0.64 14.54
C ILE A 429 22.32 1.47 15.11
N THR A 430 21.93 2.55 14.41
CA THR A 430 20.81 3.42 14.84
C THR A 430 19.43 2.90 14.42
N SER A 431 19.38 1.83 13.63
CA SER A 431 18.14 1.20 13.22
C SER A 431 17.34 0.64 14.41
N VAL A 432 16.04 0.50 14.21
CA VAL A 432 15.17 -0.12 15.22
C VAL A 432 15.58 -1.57 15.46
N GLU A 433 15.99 -2.29 14.42
CA GLU A 433 16.37 -3.70 14.50
C GLU A 433 17.53 -3.95 15.48
N PHE A 434 18.53 -3.07 15.53
CA PHE A 434 19.66 -3.21 16.46
C PHE A 434 19.25 -3.10 17.94
N ARG A 435 18.10 -2.49 18.24
CA ARG A 435 17.67 -2.21 19.62
C ARG A 435 16.94 -3.36 20.29
N PHE A 436 16.63 -4.43 19.58
CA PHE A 436 15.88 -5.56 20.12
C PHE A 436 16.73 -6.82 20.13
N ASP A 437 16.50 -7.69 21.13
CA ASP A 437 17.01 -9.05 21.09
C ASP A 437 16.25 -9.84 20.01
N ARG A 438 16.98 -10.63 19.22
CA ARG A 438 16.42 -11.53 18.21
C ARG A 438 16.93 -12.94 18.43
#